data_AF-A0A3Q0J2U8-F1
#
_entry.id   AF-A0A3Q0J2U8-F1
#
_cell.length_a   1.000
_cell.length_b   1.000
_cell.length_c   1.000
_cell.angle_alpha   90.00
_cell.angle_beta   90.00
_cell.angle_gamma   90.00
#
_symmetry.space_group_name_H-M   'P 1'
#
loop_
_entity.id
_entity.type
_entity.pdbx_description
1 polymer ?
#
loop_
_entity_poly.entity_id
_entity_poly.type
_entity_poly.pdbx_seq_one_letter_code
_entity_poly.pdbx_strand_id
1 'polypeptide(L)'
;MLLFFPSFSRLHCDCDIEFHRCLKRANTFASVGVGIIFFNILQSRCFKEEYPIVRCIQLTGRTCEQYELDKSKKKIHQWFANPKFPISTETLFRETDAIKIGVGR
;
A
#
# COMPACT_ATOMS: atom_id res chain seq x y z
N MET A 1 -1.06 28.84 0.83
CA MET A 1 -1.25 27.46 1.34
C MET A 1 -2.04 26.67 0.31
N LEU A 2 -1.36 26.16 -0.71
CA LEU A 2 -2.00 25.38 -1.77
C LEU A 2 -2.26 23.97 -1.24
N LEU A 3 -3.50 23.71 -0.80
CA LEU A 3 -3.95 22.36 -0.45
C LEU A 3 -4.27 21.58 -1.73
N PHE A 4 -3.24 21.16 -2.45
CA PHE A 4 -3.39 20.11 -3.45
C PHE A 4 -3.34 18.76 -2.71
N PHE A 5 -4.40 18.44 -1.94
CA PHE A 5 -4.67 17.03 -1.65
C PHE A 5 -5.18 16.45 -2.96
N PRO A 6 -4.42 15.61 -3.67
CA PRO A 6 -4.94 15.03 -4.88
C PRO A 6 -6.15 14.19 -4.47
N SER A 7 -7.27 14.38 -5.16
CA SER A 7 -8.46 13.53 -4.98
C SER A 7 -8.15 12.15 -5.56
N PHE A 8 -7.41 11.35 -4.80
CA PHE A 8 -7.09 9.99 -5.20
C PHE A 8 -8.32 9.11 -5.01
N SER A 9 -8.68 8.37 -6.05
CA SER A 9 -9.71 7.34 -5.96
C SER A 9 -9.25 6.29 -4.95
N ARG A 10 -10.10 6.00 -3.96
CA ARG A 10 -9.91 4.88 -3.02
C ARG A 10 -10.78 3.72 -3.46
N LEU A 11 -10.23 2.51 -3.48
CA LEU A 11 -10.88 1.33 -4.04
C LEU A 11 -11.18 0.29 -2.96
N HIS A 12 -11.85 -0.79 -3.37
CA HIS A 12 -12.11 -1.94 -2.50
C HIS A 12 -10.78 -2.59 -2.10
N CYS A 13 -10.69 -3.12 -0.87
CA CYS A 13 -9.45 -3.72 -0.37
C CYS A 13 -8.95 -4.88 -1.24
N ASP A 14 -9.84 -5.64 -1.87
CA ASP A 14 -9.43 -6.73 -2.78
C ASP A 14 -8.65 -6.20 -3.99
N CYS A 15 -9.06 -5.05 -4.55
CA CYS A 15 -8.36 -4.41 -5.66
C CYS A 15 -6.97 -3.92 -5.24
N ASP A 16 -6.88 -3.26 -4.08
CA ASP A 16 -5.60 -2.76 -3.58
C ASP A 16 -4.63 -3.92 -3.24
N ILE A 17 -5.16 -5.03 -2.71
CA ILE A 17 -4.38 -6.25 -2.44
C ILE A 17 -3.90 -6.89 -3.76
N GLU A 18 -4.75 -6.98 -4.78
CA GLU A 18 -4.38 -7.52 -6.08
C GLU A 18 -3.32 -6.64 -6.76
N PHE A 19 -3.50 -5.32 -6.71
CA PHE A 19 -2.54 -4.36 -7.23
C PHE A 19 -1.17 -4.50 -6.54
N HIS A 20 -1.17 -4.62 -5.20
CA HIS A 20 0.05 -4.88 -4.43
C HIS A 20 0.77 -6.15 -4.91
N ARG A 21 0.04 -7.26 -5.07
CA ARG A 21 0.59 -8.52 -5.58
C ARG A 21 1.13 -8.38 -7.00
N CYS A 22 0.42 -7.67 -7.87
CA CYS A 22 0.83 -7.43 -9.25
C CYS A 22 2.16 -6.68 -9.31
N LEU A 23 2.29 -5.58 -8.56
CA LEU A 23 3.53 -4.80 -8.48
C LEU A 23 4.70 -5.62 -7.92
N LYS A 24 4.44 -6.45 -6.90
CA LYS A 24 5.44 -7.37 -6.33
C LYS A 24 5.90 -8.43 -7.34
N ARG A 25 4.99 -8.99 -8.14
CA ARG A 25 5.30 -9.99 -9.16
C ARG A 25 6.06 -9.39 -10.33
N ALA A 26 5.70 -8.17 -10.76
CA ALA A 26 6.39 -7.47 -11.84
C ALA A 26 7.86 -7.18 -11.50
N ASN A 27 8.13 -6.81 -10.24
CA ASN A 27 9.47 -6.61 -9.69
C ASN A 27 10.43 -5.80 -10.59
N THR A 28 9.92 -4.74 -11.23
CA THR A 28 10.71 -3.78 -12.00
C THR A 28 10.98 -2.53 -11.17
N PHE A 29 11.96 -1.72 -11.55
CA PHE A 29 12.22 -0.44 -10.89
C PHE A 29 10.96 0.44 -10.83
N ALA A 30 10.23 0.53 -11.94
CA ALA A 30 8.98 1.27 -12.03
C ALA A 30 7.90 0.67 -11.11
N SER A 31 7.71 -0.65 -11.07
CA SER A 31 6.68 -1.27 -10.23
C SER A 31 6.96 -1.11 -8.75
N VAL A 32 8.24 -1.19 -8.36
CA VAL A 32 8.68 -0.91 -6.98
C VAL A 32 8.44 0.55 -6.61
N GLY A 33 8.79 1.49 -7.49
CA GLY A 33 8.55 2.92 -7.29
C GLY A 33 7.06 3.23 -7.09
N VAL A 34 6.20 2.69 -7.95
CA VAL A 34 4.73 2.82 -7.84
C VAL A 34 4.23 2.23 -6.52
N GLY A 35 4.72 1.04 -6.14
CA GLY A 35 4.34 0.39 -4.88
C GLY A 35 4.70 1.21 -3.65
N ILE A 36 5.91 1.78 -3.61
CA ILE A 36 6.36 2.65 -2.51
C ILE A 36 5.50 3.91 -2.44
N ILE A 37 5.26 4.58 -3.58
CA ILE A 37 4.46 5.82 -3.61
C ILE A 37 3.04 5.52 -3.10
N PHE A 38 2.38 4.51 -3.65
CA PHE A 38 0.98 4.21 -3.35
C PHE A 38 0.77 3.73 -1.91
N PHE A 39 1.56 2.73 -1.46
CA PHE A 39 1.31 2.04 -0.20
C PHE A 39 2.10 2.62 1.00
N ASN A 40 3.25 3.28 0.75
CA ASN A 40 4.11 3.74 1.85
C ASN A 40 4.05 5.26 2.04
N ILE A 41 4.07 6.04 0.96
CA ILE A 41 4.09 7.52 0.98
C ILE A 41 2.67 8.08 1.08
N LEU A 42 1.79 7.72 0.15
CA LEU A 42 0.40 8.19 0.14
C LEU A 42 -0.43 7.54 1.24
N GLN A 43 -0.05 6.33 1.68
CA GLN A 43 -0.72 5.57 2.73
C GLN A 43 -2.23 5.47 2.49
N SER A 44 -2.60 5.16 1.25
CA SER A 44 -4.01 5.02 0.86
C SER A 44 -4.71 4.01 1.77
N ARG A 45 -5.96 4.32 2.14
CA ARG A 45 -6.86 3.38 2.81
C ARG A 45 -7.79 2.77 1.77
N CYS A 46 -8.09 1.50 1.92
CA CYS A 46 -9.08 0.79 1.12
C CYS A 46 -10.38 0.62 1.91
N PHE A 47 -11.51 0.36 1.22
CA PHE A 47 -12.77 0.04 1.88
C PHE A 47 -13.16 -1.43 1.67
N LYS A 48 -13.84 -2.02 2.65
CA LYS A 48 -14.50 -3.33 2.50
C LYS A 48 -15.67 -3.46 3.46
N GLU A 49 -16.58 -4.39 3.19
CA GLU A 49 -17.65 -4.76 4.11
C GLU A 49 -17.14 -5.64 5.24
N GLU A 50 -17.23 -5.16 6.47
CA GLU A 50 -16.73 -5.88 7.64
C GLU A 50 -17.49 -5.48 8.91
N TYR A 51 -17.43 -6.31 9.95
CA TYR A 51 -17.96 -5.99 11.28
C TYR A 51 -17.37 -4.68 11.83
N PRO A 52 -18.14 -3.83 12.55
CA PRO A 52 -17.65 -2.53 13.02
C PRO A 52 -16.35 -2.62 13.83
N ILE A 53 -15.39 -1.75 13.52
CA ILE A 53 -14.12 -1.67 14.25
C ILE A 53 -14.37 -1.14 15.66
N VAL A 54 -13.91 -1.88 16.68
CA VAL A 54 -13.88 -1.43 18.08
C VAL A 54 -12.59 -0.66 18.36
N ARG A 55 -11.44 -1.27 18.06
CA ARG A 55 -10.12 -0.66 18.24
C ARG A 55 -9.05 -1.37 17.40
N CYS A 56 -7.89 -0.72 17.28
CA CYS A 56 -6.69 -1.36 16.79
C CYS A 56 -6.09 -2.26 17.88
N ILE A 57 -5.72 -3.49 17.53
CA ILE A 57 -5.04 -4.42 18.45
C ILE A 57 -3.56 -4.61 18.12
N GLN A 58 -3.15 -4.31 16.88
CA GLN A 58 -1.75 -4.37 16.47
C GLN A 58 -1.38 -3.14 15.62
N LEU A 59 -0.49 -2.31 16.17
CA LEU A 59 -0.01 -1.08 15.54
C LEU A 59 1.46 -1.22 15.15
N THR A 60 1.76 -1.02 13.87
CA THR A 60 3.13 -0.95 13.36
C THR A 60 3.39 0.47 12.84
N GLY A 61 4.19 1.24 13.59
CA GLY A 61 4.38 2.66 13.32
C GLY A 61 3.07 3.44 13.48
N ARG A 62 2.51 3.94 12.36
CA ARG A 62 1.20 4.65 12.33
C ARG A 62 0.09 3.82 11.69
N THR A 63 0.37 2.57 11.33
CA THR A 63 -0.54 1.70 10.59
C THR A 63 -1.11 0.63 11.51
N CYS A 64 -2.43 0.46 11.50
CA CYS A 64 -3.09 -0.63 12.21
C CYS A 64 -3.15 -1.87 11.31
N GLU A 65 -2.56 -2.97 11.77
CA GLU A 65 -2.48 -4.23 11.02
C GLU A 65 -3.62 -5.20 11.39
N GLN A 66 -4.06 -5.15 12.64
CA GLN A 66 -5.13 -5.99 13.14
C GLN A 66 -6.12 -5.18 13.97
N TYR A 67 -7.40 -5.53 13.82
CA TYR A 67 -8.53 -4.82 14.40
C TYR A 67 -9.35 -5.77 15.26
N GLU A 68 -9.79 -5.28 16.41
CA GLU A 68 -10.88 -5.89 17.15
C GLU A 68 -12.21 -5.44 16.54
N LEU A 69 -13.09 -6.41 16.25
CA LEU A 69 -14.33 -6.18 15.53
C LEU A 69 -15.54 -6.59 16.38
N ASP A 70 -16.59 -5.79 16.35
CA ASP A 70 -17.85 -6.09 17.02
C ASP A 70 -18.73 -7.01 16.18
N LYS A 71 -18.56 -8.32 16.38
CA LYS A 71 -19.30 -9.36 15.66
C LYS A 71 -20.79 -9.45 16.04
N SER A 72 -21.24 -8.72 17.07
CA SER A 72 -22.66 -8.67 17.45
C SER A 72 -23.50 -7.80 16.52
N LYS A 73 -22.84 -6.90 15.75
CA LYS A 73 -23.50 -5.95 14.84
C LYS A 73 -23.45 -6.44 13.40
N LYS A 74 -24.30 -5.84 12.55
CA LYS A 74 -24.24 -6.06 11.10
C LYS A 74 -22.96 -5.45 10.52
N LYS A 75 -22.46 -6.04 9.43
CA LYS A 75 -21.32 -5.52 8.70
C LYS A 75 -21.64 -4.16 8.07
N ILE A 76 -20.62 -3.32 7.93
CA ILE A 76 -20.69 -2.01 7.30
C ILE A 76 -19.48 -1.81 6.38
N HIS A 77 -19.59 -0.93 5.39
CA HIS A 77 -18.43 -0.48 4.62
C HIS A 77 -17.60 0.49 5.45
N GLN A 78 -16.34 0.14 5.67
CA GLN A 78 -15.42 0.92 6.49
C GLN A 78 -13.99 0.84 5.94
N TRP A 79 -13.15 1.78 6.39
CA TRP A 79 -11.80 1.98 5.88
C TRP A 79 -10.77 1.17 6.64
N PHE A 80 -9.88 0.50 5.91
CA PHE A 80 -8.75 -0.25 6.44
C PHE A 80 -7.44 0.31 5.89
N ALA A 81 -6.37 0.17 6.67
CA ALA A 81 -5.06 0.50 6.17
C ALA A 81 -4.61 -0.55 5.13
N ASN A 82 -3.99 -0.08 4.04
CA ASN A 82 -3.35 -0.99 3.11
C ASN A 82 -2.03 -1.54 3.68
N PRO A 83 -1.63 -2.77 3.31
CA PRO A 83 -0.33 -3.32 3.68
C PRO A 83 0.79 -2.49 3.05
N LYS A 84 1.88 -2.28 3.79
CA LYS A 84 3.08 -1.62 3.28
C LYS A 84 3.66 -2.41 2.10
N PHE A 85 4.20 -1.70 1.12
CA PHE A 85 4.98 -2.31 0.06
C PHE A 85 6.39 -2.62 0.56
N PRO A 86 6.94 -3.82 0.33
CA PRO A 86 8.29 -4.15 0.75
C PRO A 86 9.30 -3.28 0.02
N ILE A 87 10.25 -2.72 0.76
CA ILE A 87 11.38 -2.00 0.16
C ILE A 87 12.40 -3.08 -0.23
N SER A 88 12.37 -3.54 -1.48
CA SER A 88 13.42 -4.42 -2.01
C SER A 88 14.63 -3.58 -2.37
N THR A 89 15.69 -3.66 -1.57
CA THR A 89 16.98 -3.04 -1.89
C THR A 89 17.56 -3.60 -3.19
N GLU A 90 17.39 -4.90 -3.43
CA GLU A 90 17.91 -5.62 -4.60
C GLU A 90 17.44 -5.05 -5.95
N THR A 91 16.14 -4.71 -6.09
CA THR A 91 15.60 -4.10 -7.33
C THR A 91 15.97 -2.62 -7.45
N LEU A 92 16.14 -1.91 -6.32
CA LEU A 92 16.61 -0.53 -6.34
C LEU A 92 18.09 -0.44 -6.77
N PHE A 93 18.92 -1.39 -6.38
CA PHE A 93 20.34 -1.46 -6.73
C PHE A 93 20.58 -2.09 -8.11
N ARG A 94 19.74 -3.02 -8.59
CA ARG A 94 19.84 -3.60 -9.95
C ARG A 94 19.84 -2.55 -11.06
N GLU A 95 19.07 -1.48 -10.91
CA GLU A 95 19.08 -0.38 -11.88
C GLU A 95 20.39 0.43 -11.81
N THR A 96 20.99 0.60 -10.63
CA THR A 96 22.31 1.26 -10.52
C THR A 96 23.41 0.49 -11.23
N ASP A 97 23.27 -0.82 -11.39
CA ASP A 97 24.20 -1.65 -12.14
C ASP A 97 23.88 -1.66 -13.64
N ALA A 98 22.60 -1.59 -14.04
CA ALA A 98 22.20 -1.41 -15.44
C ALA A 98 22.57 -0.03 -16.00
N ILE A 99 22.42 1.03 -15.21
CA ILE A 99 22.84 2.40 -15.57
C ILE A 99 24.37 2.48 -15.70
N LYS A 100 25.14 1.78 -14.86
CA LYS A 100 26.60 1.68 -15.03
C LYS A 100 27.01 0.96 -16.31
N ILE A 101 26.19 0.03 -16.82
CA ILE A 101 26.42 -0.64 -18.11
C ILE A 101 26.00 0.25 -19.30
N GLY A 102 25.06 1.18 -19.09
CA GLY A 102 24.57 2.12 -20.13
C GLY A 102 25.32 3.46 -20.23
N VAL A 103 26.10 3.85 -19.21
CA VAL A 103 26.99 5.04 -19.24
C VAL A 103 28.40 4.59 -19.65
N GLY A 104 28.48 3.96 -20.81
CA GLY A 104 29.68 3.28 -21.29
C GLY A 104 29.61 2.93 -22.76
N ARG A 105 29.17 3.87 -23.60
CA ARG A 105 29.46 3.96 -25.03
C ARG A 105 29.24 5.37 -25.54
#